data_AF-A0A5C6MG15-F1
#
_entry.id   AF-A0A5C6MG15-F1
#
_cell.length_a   1.000
_cell.length_b   1.000
_cell.length_c   1.000
_cell.angle_alpha   90.00
_cell.angle_beta   90.00
_cell.angle_gamma   90.00
#
_symmetry.space_group_name_H-M   'P 1'
#
loop_
_entity.id
_entity.type
_entity.pdbx_description
1 polymer ?
#
loop_
_entity_poly.entity_id
_entity_poly.type
_entity_poly.pdbx_seq_one_letter_code
_entity_poly.pdbx_strand_id
1 'polypeptide(L)'
;MWLLTLATLLLRVAPSHQQFPRLCATAAALRTKECCPPWDGDGSPCGASSGRGFCQDVEFTHQPDGPQYPFIGLDDREKWPSVFYNRTCQCVGNFMGFNCADCKYGYFGAKCSERRESLRRNILHLSRSERIRLVSYLNLAKQSVSSDYVVATGTYEEMENGSNPMFAEVSVYDVFVWMHYYVSRNALLGGPGNVWTNLFLPWHRAYLLHWEREIRKLTGDPTFSIPYWDWRDAQGCDVCTDELMGAQSPQDPSFLSPGSVFSSWKTLCSTPEDYNNRGVLCDARQEGPLRRNPGNHNRNLVERLPTSADVAFTLSLTQYDTGAMDRSSNMSFRNTVEGFGDPKTGLGNSSRLGMHAAIHVFLNGTMSSVQASANDPIFLLHHTFVDRRHRPPPSQYPDSDAPIGHNGGYHMVPFLPLHRNRDYFISSKDLGYEYSNLLDA
;
A
#
# COMPACT_ATOMS: atom_id res chain seq x y z
N MET A 1 -0.98 -48.70 -46.40
CA MET A 1 -0.41 -47.39 -46.02
C MET A 1 -0.83 -47.04 -44.61
N TRP A 2 -0.04 -46.23 -43.90
CA TRP A 2 -0.35 -45.79 -42.53
C TRP A 2 -1.25 -44.55 -42.53
N LEU A 3 -2.14 -44.45 -41.56
CA LEU A 3 -2.94 -43.25 -41.29
C LEU A 3 -2.12 -42.27 -40.44
N LEU A 4 -1.87 -41.07 -40.95
CA LEU A 4 -1.23 -39.99 -40.20
C LEU A 4 -2.28 -39.21 -39.41
N THR A 5 -2.44 -39.52 -38.13
CA THR A 5 -3.21 -38.73 -37.17
C THR A 5 -2.45 -37.45 -36.82
N LEU A 6 -2.89 -36.31 -37.38
CA LEU A 6 -2.27 -35.01 -37.11
C LEU A 6 -2.69 -34.49 -35.72
N ALA A 7 -1.92 -34.85 -34.69
CA ALA A 7 -2.14 -34.38 -33.33
C ALA A 7 -1.76 -32.89 -33.18
N THR A 8 -2.73 -31.99 -33.28
CA THR A 8 -2.54 -30.55 -33.02
C THR A 8 -2.30 -30.30 -31.54
N LEU A 9 -1.02 -30.25 -31.13
CA LEU A 9 -0.60 -29.93 -29.78
C LEU A 9 -0.90 -28.45 -29.47
N LEU A 10 -2.09 -28.18 -28.93
CA LEU A 10 -2.43 -26.88 -28.36
C LEU A 10 -1.63 -26.65 -27.09
N LEU A 11 -0.45 -26.04 -27.25
CA LEU A 11 0.37 -25.49 -26.16
C LEU A 11 -0.40 -24.38 -25.44
N ARG A 12 -1.23 -24.78 -24.47
CA ARG A 12 -1.78 -23.88 -23.45
C ARG A 12 -0.67 -23.44 -22.50
N VAL A 13 0.11 -22.46 -22.94
CA VAL A 13 0.90 -21.65 -22.01
C VAL A 13 -0.09 -20.95 -21.10
N ALA A 14 -0.11 -21.32 -19.82
CA ALA A 14 -0.94 -20.68 -18.81
C ALA A 14 -0.11 -19.60 -18.09
N PRO A 15 -0.41 -18.29 -18.29
CA PRO A 15 0.21 -17.22 -17.52
C PRO A 15 -0.49 -17.08 -16.15
N SER A 16 0.27 -16.86 -15.07
CA SER A 16 -0.21 -16.77 -13.68
C SER A 16 0.41 -15.60 -12.89
N HIS A 17 -0.29 -14.45 -12.81
CA HIS A 17 0.31 -13.13 -12.50
C HIS A 17 -0.65 -11.94 -12.12
N GLN A 18 -0.76 -11.40 -10.87
CA GLN A 18 -0.54 -9.95 -10.50
C GLN A 18 -0.38 -9.64 -8.91
N GLN A 19 0.51 -9.05 -7.98
CA GLN A 19 1.77 -8.23 -7.52
C GLN A 19 3.36 -8.21 -7.84
N PHE A 20 4.24 -9.22 -7.62
CA PHE A 20 5.71 -9.19 -7.92
C PHE A 20 6.00 -9.03 -9.44
N PRO A 21 6.98 -8.25 -9.94
CA PRO A 21 7.11 -7.95 -11.38
C PRO A 21 6.86 -9.14 -12.36
N ARG A 22 5.98 -9.00 -13.37
CA ARG A 22 5.36 -10.11 -14.15
C ARG A 22 6.39 -11.10 -14.72
N LEU A 23 7.58 -10.61 -15.07
CA LEU A 23 8.68 -11.37 -15.66
C LEU A 23 9.56 -12.09 -14.60
N CYS A 24 9.51 -11.66 -13.34
CA CYS A 24 10.17 -12.31 -12.20
C CYS A 24 9.31 -13.42 -11.55
N ALA A 25 8.05 -13.56 -11.97
CA ALA A 25 7.05 -14.52 -11.49
C ALA A 25 7.39 -16.02 -11.68
N THR A 26 8.64 -16.37 -11.96
CA THR A 26 9.01 -17.63 -12.61
C THR A 26 9.95 -18.47 -11.75
N ALA A 27 9.88 -19.80 -11.91
CA ALA A 27 10.80 -20.72 -11.25
C ALA A 27 12.27 -20.52 -11.70
N ALA A 28 12.51 -19.83 -12.81
CA ALA A 28 13.85 -19.40 -13.19
C ALA A 28 14.31 -18.27 -12.25
N ALA A 29 13.59 -17.14 -12.23
CA ALA A 29 13.94 -15.94 -11.48
C ALA A 29 13.98 -16.16 -9.94
N LEU A 30 13.05 -16.96 -9.40
CA LEU A 30 13.06 -17.30 -7.97
C LEU A 30 14.27 -18.16 -7.59
N ARG A 31 14.59 -19.22 -8.36
CA ARG A 31 15.74 -20.10 -8.05
C ARG A 31 17.09 -19.44 -8.31
N THR A 32 17.20 -18.49 -9.26
CA THR A 32 18.41 -17.66 -9.41
C THR A 32 18.46 -16.51 -8.42
N LYS A 33 17.35 -16.22 -7.70
CA LYS A 33 17.16 -15.05 -6.85
C LYS A 33 17.47 -13.73 -7.56
N GLU A 34 17.16 -13.63 -8.84
CA GLU A 34 17.38 -12.43 -9.66
C GLU A 34 16.09 -11.92 -10.31
N CYS A 35 15.68 -10.71 -9.94
CA CYS A 35 14.59 -9.97 -10.59
C CYS A 35 15.16 -8.76 -11.34
N CYS A 36 15.79 -9.05 -12.48
CA CYS A 36 16.37 -8.05 -13.38
C CYS A 36 15.75 -8.09 -14.80
N PRO A 37 14.44 -7.83 -14.92
CA PRO A 37 13.74 -7.93 -16.20
C PRO A 37 14.23 -6.94 -17.25
N PRO A 38 14.07 -7.26 -18.55
CA PRO A 38 14.44 -6.37 -19.64
C PRO A 38 13.56 -5.11 -19.67
N TRP A 39 14.11 -4.04 -20.25
CA TRP A 39 13.34 -2.85 -20.64
C TRP A 39 12.95 -2.93 -22.12
N ASP A 40 11.67 -2.79 -22.44
CA ASP A 40 11.15 -2.93 -23.82
C ASP A 40 11.76 -1.93 -24.82
N GLY A 41 12.35 -0.83 -24.35
CA GLY A 41 12.98 0.18 -25.20
C GLY A 41 14.35 -0.21 -25.78
N ASP A 42 15.07 -1.17 -25.18
CA ASP A 42 16.35 -1.66 -25.70
C ASP A 42 16.59 -3.18 -25.53
N GLY A 43 15.64 -3.91 -24.93
CA GLY A 43 15.70 -5.35 -24.70
C GLY A 43 16.70 -5.80 -23.62
N SER A 44 17.43 -4.89 -23.00
CA SER A 44 18.47 -5.22 -22.02
C SER A 44 17.94 -5.24 -20.58
N PRO A 45 18.46 -6.13 -19.71
CA PRO A 45 18.15 -6.12 -18.28
C PRO A 45 18.29 -4.71 -17.69
N CYS A 46 17.24 -4.22 -17.04
CA CYS A 46 17.21 -2.90 -16.39
C CYS A 46 17.47 -1.69 -17.32
N GLY A 47 17.40 -1.85 -18.65
CA GLY A 47 17.75 -0.80 -19.61
C GLY A 47 19.23 -0.40 -19.58
N ALA A 48 20.11 -1.36 -19.29
CA ALA A 48 21.56 -1.19 -19.20
C ALA A 48 22.19 -0.66 -20.49
N SER A 49 21.73 -1.11 -21.67
CA SER A 49 22.23 -0.64 -22.98
C SER A 49 21.98 0.86 -23.18
N SER A 50 20.90 1.41 -22.61
CA SER A 50 20.57 2.83 -22.62
C SER A 50 21.02 3.58 -21.35
N GLY A 51 21.76 2.93 -20.46
CA GLY A 51 22.24 3.51 -19.20
C GLY A 51 21.13 3.87 -18.18
N ARG A 52 19.94 3.26 -18.29
CA ARG A 52 18.81 3.52 -17.38
C ARG A 52 18.98 2.87 -16.00
N GLY A 53 19.67 1.74 -15.95
CA GLY A 53 19.88 0.96 -14.74
C GLY A 53 20.71 -0.29 -15.01
N PHE A 54 21.10 -0.98 -13.96
CA PHE A 54 21.88 -2.21 -14.04
C PHE A 54 21.38 -3.25 -13.04
N CYS A 55 21.55 -4.52 -13.36
CA CYS A 55 21.25 -5.60 -12.44
C CYS A 55 22.36 -5.73 -11.38
N GLN A 56 22.04 -5.49 -10.11
CA GLN A 56 23.01 -5.48 -9.02
C GLN A 56 22.48 -6.25 -7.82
N ASP A 57 23.38 -6.60 -6.91
CA ASP A 57 23.02 -7.22 -5.64
C ASP A 57 22.25 -6.24 -4.74
N VAL A 58 21.34 -6.77 -3.92
CA VAL A 58 20.55 -5.98 -2.98
C VAL A 58 21.38 -5.71 -1.73
N GLU A 59 21.66 -4.44 -1.47
CA GLU A 59 22.25 -3.96 -0.22
C GLU A 59 21.24 -4.05 0.94
N PHE A 60 21.45 -4.99 1.86
CA PHE A 60 20.66 -5.10 3.10
C PHE A 60 21.30 -4.32 4.25
N THR A 61 20.47 -3.72 5.11
CA THR A 61 20.96 -3.14 6.36
C THR A 61 21.37 -4.23 7.36
N HIS A 62 22.42 -3.94 8.14
CA HIS A 62 22.91 -4.78 9.24
C HIS A 62 22.63 -4.16 10.63
N GLN A 63 21.87 -3.06 10.67
CA GLN A 63 21.46 -2.43 11.93
C GLN A 63 20.47 -3.34 12.70
N PRO A 64 20.54 -3.40 14.04
CA PRO A 64 19.64 -4.23 14.83
C PRO A 64 18.19 -3.73 14.74
N ASP A 65 17.25 -4.67 14.77
CA ASP A 65 15.83 -4.41 14.93
C ASP A 65 15.45 -4.43 16.42
N GLY A 66 14.39 -3.71 16.78
CA GLY A 66 13.89 -3.61 18.15
C GLY A 66 13.30 -4.93 18.68
N PRO A 67 13.15 -5.07 20.02
CA PRO A 67 12.81 -6.33 20.68
C PRO A 67 11.35 -6.78 20.49
N GLN A 68 10.54 -6.09 19.69
CA GLN A 68 9.13 -6.39 19.48
C GLN A 68 8.89 -7.64 18.61
N TYR A 69 9.91 -8.10 17.88
CA TYR A 69 9.85 -9.29 17.02
C TYR A 69 10.91 -10.33 17.44
N PRO A 70 10.53 -11.38 18.19
CA PRO A 70 11.49 -12.31 18.80
C PRO A 70 11.91 -13.48 17.88
N PHE A 71 11.60 -13.43 16.58
CA PHE A 71 11.83 -14.51 15.63
C PHE A 71 12.90 -14.14 14.59
N ILE A 72 13.52 -15.16 13.99
CA ILE A 72 14.52 -15.01 12.92
C ILE A 72 14.33 -16.16 11.93
N GLY A 73 14.21 -15.85 10.65
CA GLY A 73 14.06 -16.81 9.55
C GLY A 73 12.69 -17.50 9.51
N LEU A 74 11.64 -16.89 10.04
CA LEU A 74 10.27 -17.44 10.07
C LEU A 74 9.27 -16.68 9.19
N ASP A 75 9.59 -15.46 8.74
CA ASP A 75 8.68 -14.67 7.89
C ASP A 75 9.39 -14.22 6.60
N ASP A 76 8.78 -14.55 5.45
CA ASP A 76 9.18 -14.14 4.09
C ASP A 76 9.51 -12.63 3.94
N ARG A 77 9.03 -11.80 4.87
CA ARG A 77 9.16 -10.34 4.92
C ARG A 77 10.44 -9.87 5.61
N GLU A 78 11.12 -10.74 6.35
CA GLU A 78 12.41 -10.42 6.99
C GLU A 78 13.45 -10.03 5.93
N LYS A 79 14.14 -8.91 6.16
CA LYS A 79 15.18 -8.36 5.27
C LYS A 79 14.75 -8.33 3.79
N TRP A 80 13.54 -7.83 3.53
CA TRP A 80 12.95 -7.79 2.19
C TRP A 80 13.92 -7.24 1.10
N PRO A 81 14.04 -7.92 -0.06
CA PRO A 81 13.29 -9.09 -0.53
C PRO A 81 14.09 -10.40 -0.42
N SER A 82 15.07 -10.54 0.50
CA SER A 82 16.12 -11.59 0.46
C SER A 82 15.62 -13.03 0.35
N VAL A 83 14.42 -13.31 0.84
CA VAL A 83 13.79 -14.63 0.72
C VAL A 83 13.48 -14.98 -0.74
N PHE A 84 13.08 -14.00 -1.56
CA PHE A 84 12.76 -14.18 -2.98
C PHE A 84 13.91 -13.79 -3.92
N TYR A 85 14.59 -12.67 -3.68
CA TYR A 85 15.63 -12.14 -4.57
C TYR A 85 16.81 -11.54 -3.80
N ASN A 86 18.01 -11.85 -4.28
CA ASN A 86 19.27 -11.24 -3.86
C ASN A 86 19.74 -10.18 -4.87
N ARG A 87 19.18 -10.15 -6.09
CA ARG A 87 19.57 -9.27 -7.18
C ARG A 87 18.35 -8.60 -7.83
N THR A 88 18.42 -7.29 -8.02
CA THR A 88 17.36 -6.47 -8.62
C THR A 88 17.92 -5.34 -9.49
N CYS A 89 17.07 -4.74 -10.32
CA CYS A 89 17.44 -3.52 -11.05
C CYS A 89 17.70 -2.33 -10.11
N GLN A 90 18.90 -1.76 -10.21
CA GLN A 90 19.27 -0.47 -9.60
C GLN A 90 19.30 0.61 -10.69
N CYS A 91 18.47 1.64 -10.56
CA CYS A 91 18.22 2.62 -11.62
C CYS A 91 19.05 3.91 -11.45
N VAL A 92 19.55 4.44 -12.56
CA VAL A 92 20.47 5.59 -12.59
C VAL A 92 19.71 6.91 -12.53
N GLY A 93 20.21 7.87 -11.75
CA GLY A 93 19.71 9.25 -11.72
C GLY A 93 18.23 9.34 -11.35
N ASN A 94 17.39 9.67 -12.33
CA ASN A 94 15.94 9.86 -12.17
C ASN A 94 15.07 8.72 -12.73
N PHE A 95 15.67 7.63 -13.22
CA PHE A 95 14.93 6.43 -13.61
C PHE A 95 14.48 5.63 -12.37
N MET A 96 13.37 4.90 -12.49
CA MET A 96 12.92 3.88 -11.52
C MET A 96 11.99 2.85 -12.21
N GLY A 97 11.29 2.02 -11.43
CA GLY A 97 10.48 0.92 -11.95
C GLY A 97 11.27 -0.39 -11.94
N PHE A 98 10.58 -1.54 -12.00
CA PHE A 98 11.18 -2.86 -11.81
C PHE A 98 12.21 -3.24 -12.89
N ASN A 99 12.13 -2.63 -14.08
CA ASN A 99 13.10 -2.70 -15.19
C ASN A 99 13.73 -1.34 -15.53
N CYS A 100 13.64 -0.36 -14.63
CA CYS A 100 14.06 1.03 -14.86
C CYS A 100 13.36 1.77 -16.02
N ALA A 101 12.14 1.37 -16.41
CA ALA A 101 11.32 2.06 -17.42
C ALA A 101 10.70 3.40 -16.94
N ASP A 102 10.27 3.45 -15.68
CA ASP A 102 9.57 4.59 -15.07
C ASP A 102 10.52 5.74 -14.71
N CYS A 103 9.93 6.88 -14.34
CA CYS A 103 10.64 8.02 -13.74
C CYS A 103 10.33 8.14 -12.24
N LYS A 104 11.31 8.61 -11.46
CA LYS A 104 11.15 8.94 -10.03
C LYS A 104 9.97 9.89 -9.82
N TYR A 105 9.29 9.77 -8.69
CA TYR A 105 8.10 10.61 -8.40
C TYR A 105 8.44 12.10 -8.54
N GLY A 106 7.61 12.83 -9.30
CA GLY A 106 7.87 14.22 -9.71
C GLY A 106 8.64 14.41 -11.02
N TYR A 107 9.24 13.36 -11.58
CA TYR A 107 9.99 13.40 -12.85
C TYR A 107 9.23 12.72 -13.99
N PHE A 108 9.38 13.28 -15.20
CA PHE A 108 8.62 12.94 -16.40
C PHE A 108 9.49 13.05 -17.66
N GLY A 109 8.93 12.62 -18.80
CA GLY A 109 9.59 12.61 -20.10
C GLY A 109 10.50 11.39 -20.30
N ALA A 110 10.84 11.07 -21.55
CA ALA A 110 11.58 9.84 -21.90
C ALA A 110 12.99 9.72 -21.27
N LYS A 111 13.53 10.81 -20.73
CA LYS A 111 14.82 10.90 -20.03
C LYS A 111 14.69 11.25 -18.53
N CYS A 112 13.46 11.29 -17.99
CA CYS A 112 13.18 11.63 -16.58
C CYS A 112 13.80 12.96 -16.12
N SER A 113 13.82 13.94 -17.02
CA SER A 113 14.44 15.26 -16.84
C SER A 113 13.44 16.40 -16.66
N GLU A 114 12.16 16.18 -16.96
CA GLU A 114 11.11 17.17 -16.73
C GLU A 114 10.57 17.03 -15.30
N ARG A 115 10.69 18.05 -14.45
CA ARG A 115 10.01 18.06 -13.14
C ARG A 115 8.59 18.61 -13.31
N ARG A 116 7.59 17.91 -12.78
CA ARG A 116 6.19 18.38 -12.71
C ARG A 116 5.63 18.09 -11.32
N GLU A 117 4.78 18.96 -10.81
CA GLU A 117 4.17 18.86 -9.48
C GLU A 117 2.69 18.50 -9.59
N SER A 118 2.25 17.49 -8.84
CA SER A 118 0.85 17.05 -8.79
C SER A 118 0.12 17.66 -7.59
N LEU A 119 -1.12 18.11 -7.76
CA LEU A 119 -1.87 18.79 -6.69
C LEU A 119 -3.02 17.93 -6.16
N ARG A 120 -2.82 17.27 -5.02
CA ARG A 120 -3.89 16.53 -4.32
C ARG A 120 -4.90 17.51 -3.71
N ARG A 121 -6.17 17.42 -4.10
CA ARG A 121 -7.25 18.34 -3.69
C ARG A 121 -8.22 17.69 -2.70
N ASN A 122 -8.94 18.50 -1.91
CA ASN A 122 -10.08 18.01 -1.13
C ASN A 122 -11.16 17.48 -2.11
N ILE A 123 -11.60 16.23 -1.92
CA ILE A 123 -12.62 15.58 -2.75
C ILE A 123 -13.93 16.38 -2.82
N LEU A 124 -14.32 17.04 -1.72
CA LEU A 124 -15.55 17.83 -1.67
C LEU A 124 -15.48 19.06 -2.60
N HIS A 125 -14.27 19.60 -2.81
CA HIS A 125 -14.01 20.74 -3.69
C HIS A 125 -13.81 20.35 -5.17
N LEU A 126 -13.88 19.05 -5.52
CA LEU A 126 -13.83 18.61 -6.91
C LEU A 126 -15.15 18.91 -7.64
N SER A 127 -15.03 19.35 -8.88
CA SER A 127 -16.17 19.53 -9.79
C SER A 127 -16.83 18.19 -10.16
N ARG A 128 -18.08 18.23 -10.64
CA ARG A 128 -18.85 17.00 -10.97
C ARG A 128 -18.13 16.09 -11.97
N SER A 129 -17.47 16.66 -12.98
CA SER A 129 -16.65 15.93 -13.94
C SER A 129 -15.41 15.29 -13.31
N GLU A 130 -14.76 15.96 -12.35
CA GLU A 130 -13.62 15.40 -11.62
C GLU A 130 -14.03 14.27 -10.66
N ARG A 131 -15.20 14.38 -10.02
CA ARG A 131 -15.80 13.31 -9.20
C ARG A 131 -16.10 12.07 -10.06
N ILE A 132 -16.73 12.27 -11.21
CA ILE A 132 -17.00 11.19 -12.18
C ILE A 132 -15.67 10.56 -12.65
N ARG A 133 -14.67 11.37 -13.04
CA ARG A 133 -13.32 10.86 -13.43
C ARG A 133 -12.72 9.97 -12.34
N LEU A 134 -12.75 10.41 -11.08
CA LEU A 134 -12.25 9.64 -9.94
C LEU A 134 -12.97 8.28 -9.81
N VAL A 135 -14.31 8.28 -9.74
CA VAL A 135 -15.09 7.04 -9.55
C VAL A 135 -14.91 6.10 -10.76
N SER A 136 -14.89 6.62 -11.98
CA SER A 136 -14.61 5.84 -13.19
C SER A 136 -13.21 5.24 -13.20
N TYR A 137 -12.17 5.98 -12.77
CA TYR A 137 -10.79 5.49 -12.76
C TYR A 137 -10.55 4.45 -11.65
N LEU A 138 -11.14 4.63 -10.47
CA LEU A 138 -11.08 3.61 -9.41
C LEU A 138 -11.82 2.33 -9.83
N ASN A 139 -12.98 2.45 -10.48
CA ASN A 139 -13.69 1.28 -11.00
C ASN A 139 -12.96 0.62 -12.17
N LEU A 140 -12.33 1.38 -13.07
CA LEU A 140 -11.47 0.81 -14.12
C LEU A 140 -10.30 0.02 -13.50
N ALA A 141 -9.60 0.60 -12.51
CA ALA A 141 -8.53 -0.09 -11.80
C ALA A 141 -8.98 -1.39 -11.10
N LYS A 142 -10.22 -1.45 -10.61
CA LYS A 142 -10.80 -2.66 -9.99
C LYS A 142 -11.26 -3.72 -11.00
N GLN A 143 -11.53 -3.36 -12.25
CA GLN A 143 -12.00 -4.28 -13.29
C GLN A 143 -10.90 -4.68 -14.31
N SER A 144 -9.80 -3.93 -14.39
CA SER A 144 -8.64 -4.24 -15.22
C SER A 144 -7.61 -5.06 -14.46
N VAL A 145 -7.29 -6.27 -14.94
CA VAL A 145 -6.12 -7.05 -14.51
C VAL A 145 -4.86 -6.21 -14.78
N SER A 146 -3.95 -6.13 -13.81
CA SER A 146 -2.70 -5.37 -14.00
C SER A 146 -1.77 -6.07 -15.02
N SER A 147 -0.90 -5.28 -15.66
CA SER A 147 0.14 -5.78 -16.56
C SER A 147 1.42 -6.18 -15.83
N ASP A 148 1.83 -5.43 -14.81
CA ASP A 148 3.23 -5.28 -14.44
C ASP A 148 3.75 -6.26 -13.36
N TYR A 149 2.91 -6.94 -12.57
CA TYR A 149 3.15 -7.21 -11.13
C TYR A 149 2.29 -8.36 -10.53
N VAL A 150 2.75 -9.62 -10.12
CA VAL A 150 2.28 -11.01 -9.52
C VAL A 150 2.02 -11.41 -7.98
N VAL A 151 0.80 -11.77 -7.48
CA VAL A 151 0.50 -11.87 -6.02
C VAL A 151 0.85 -13.26 -5.53
N ALA A 152 1.63 -13.35 -4.44
CA ALA A 152 1.88 -14.65 -3.82
C ALA A 152 0.62 -15.20 -3.16
N THR A 153 0.32 -16.46 -3.44
CA THR A 153 -0.80 -17.22 -2.84
C THR A 153 -0.32 -18.34 -1.93
N GLY A 154 0.99 -18.43 -1.70
CA GLY A 154 1.65 -19.24 -0.67
C GLY A 154 3.00 -18.63 -0.27
N THR A 155 3.58 -19.09 0.83
CA THR A 155 4.91 -18.67 1.31
C THR A 155 6.05 -19.16 0.40
N TYR A 156 7.28 -18.66 0.58
CA TYR A 156 8.43 -19.16 -0.19
C TYR A 156 8.74 -20.65 0.07
N GLU A 157 8.37 -21.16 1.26
CA GLU A 157 8.43 -22.58 1.60
C GLU A 157 7.38 -23.39 0.82
N GLU A 158 6.12 -22.93 0.77
CA GLU A 158 5.05 -23.54 -0.03
C GLU A 158 5.41 -23.54 -1.54
N MET A 159 6.18 -22.56 -2.01
CA MET A 159 6.71 -22.51 -3.38
C MET A 159 7.88 -23.48 -3.66
N GLU A 160 8.15 -24.46 -2.80
CA GLU A 160 9.28 -25.39 -2.90
C GLU A 160 10.63 -24.67 -3.10
N ASN A 161 10.87 -23.64 -2.27
CA ASN A 161 12.02 -22.72 -2.38
C ASN A 161 12.14 -22.09 -3.78
N GLY A 162 11.01 -21.70 -4.37
CA GLY A 162 10.92 -21.09 -5.70
C GLY A 162 10.89 -22.07 -6.87
N SER A 163 10.86 -23.38 -6.63
CA SER A 163 10.72 -24.38 -7.70
C SER A 163 9.31 -24.47 -8.27
N ASN A 164 8.30 -24.16 -7.45
CA ASN A 164 6.86 -24.22 -7.76
C ASN A 164 6.20 -22.85 -7.48
N PRO A 165 6.23 -21.89 -8.42
CA PRO A 165 5.78 -20.52 -8.16
C PRO A 165 4.27 -20.43 -7.89
N MET A 166 3.88 -19.93 -6.72
CA MET A 166 2.48 -19.79 -6.32
C MET A 166 2.00 -18.35 -6.49
N PHE A 167 1.51 -18.03 -7.68
CA PHE A 167 1.01 -16.69 -8.03
C PHE A 167 -0.37 -16.71 -8.71
N ALA A 168 -1.23 -15.73 -8.42
CA ALA A 168 -2.56 -15.57 -9.03
C ALA A 168 -2.72 -14.20 -9.73
N GLU A 169 -3.70 -14.04 -10.64
CA GLU A 169 -4.03 -12.75 -11.29
C GLU A 169 -5.11 -11.96 -10.52
N VAL A 170 -4.88 -10.67 -10.30
CA VAL A 170 -5.84 -9.71 -9.71
C VAL A 170 -5.84 -8.36 -10.44
N SER A 171 -6.80 -7.49 -10.10
CA SER A 171 -6.94 -6.15 -10.70
C SER A 171 -5.84 -5.17 -10.29
N VAL A 172 -5.65 -4.08 -11.04
CA VAL A 172 -4.73 -2.97 -10.68
C VAL A 172 -5.05 -2.43 -9.27
N TYR A 173 -6.32 -2.35 -8.89
CA TYR A 173 -6.73 -1.97 -7.53
C TYR A 173 -6.33 -3.04 -6.50
N ASP A 174 -6.54 -4.32 -6.83
CA ASP A 174 -6.34 -5.44 -5.92
C ASP A 174 -4.88 -5.82 -5.69
N VAL A 175 -3.97 -5.44 -6.60
CA VAL A 175 -2.52 -5.42 -6.33
C VAL A 175 -2.27 -4.64 -5.05
N PHE A 176 -2.78 -3.41 -4.93
CA PHE A 176 -2.56 -2.59 -3.75
C PHE A 176 -3.31 -3.11 -2.51
N VAL A 177 -4.51 -3.68 -2.67
CA VAL A 177 -5.20 -4.37 -1.57
C VAL A 177 -4.32 -5.48 -0.98
N TRP A 178 -3.74 -6.32 -1.84
CA TRP A 178 -2.85 -7.39 -1.39
C TRP A 178 -1.54 -6.85 -0.77
N MET A 179 -0.96 -5.74 -1.26
CA MET A 179 0.20 -5.13 -0.59
C MET A 179 -0.12 -4.80 0.87
N HIS A 180 -1.28 -4.18 1.10
CA HIS A 180 -1.72 -3.77 2.43
C HIS A 180 -2.00 -4.97 3.32
N TYR A 181 -2.67 -6.01 2.79
CA TYR A 181 -2.83 -7.29 3.47
C TYR A 181 -1.46 -7.91 3.84
N TYR A 182 -0.52 -7.99 2.89
CA TYR A 182 0.74 -8.71 3.09
C TYR A 182 1.72 -7.95 4.00
N VAL A 183 1.74 -6.61 4.00
CA VAL A 183 2.51 -5.85 4.99
C VAL A 183 1.89 -5.96 6.39
N SER A 184 0.56 -6.00 6.52
CA SER A 184 -0.14 -5.96 7.81
C SER A 184 -0.64 -7.32 8.33
N ARG A 185 -0.40 -8.43 7.63
CA ARG A 185 -0.62 -9.78 8.17
C ARG A 185 0.32 -10.04 9.35
N ASN A 186 -0.08 -10.96 10.22
CA ASN A 186 0.78 -11.45 11.28
C ASN A 186 1.90 -12.34 10.69
N ALA A 187 2.95 -12.60 11.47
CA ALA A 187 3.83 -13.73 11.21
C ALA A 187 3.05 -15.04 11.31
N LEU A 188 3.25 -15.94 10.35
CA LEU A 188 2.47 -17.17 10.19
C LEU A 188 3.15 -18.32 10.95
N LEU A 189 2.83 -18.47 12.23
CA LEU A 189 3.43 -19.47 13.13
C LEU A 189 2.55 -20.72 13.31
N GLY A 190 1.47 -20.84 12.55
CA GLY A 190 0.59 -22.01 12.57
C GLY A 190 -0.26 -22.17 13.84
N GLY A 191 -0.55 -21.08 14.58
CA GLY A 191 -1.39 -21.17 15.77
C GLY A 191 -1.45 -19.90 16.64
N PRO A 192 -1.92 -20.02 17.90
CA PRO A 192 -1.97 -18.91 18.85
C PRO A 192 -0.55 -18.49 19.27
N GLY A 193 -0.02 -17.50 18.56
CA GLY A 193 1.35 -16.98 18.73
C GLY A 193 1.75 -15.97 17.65
N ASN A 194 1.06 -15.98 16.50
CA ASN A 194 1.23 -15.06 15.37
C ASN A 194 1.36 -13.56 15.78
N VAL A 195 2.58 -13.01 15.76
CA VAL A 195 2.87 -11.59 16.11
C VAL A 195 2.55 -10.63 14.96
N TRP A 196 2.13 -9.40 15.29
CA TRP A 196 1.79 -8.32 14.34
C TRP A 196 2.69 -7.10 14.55
N THR A 197 3.17 -6.51 13.46
CA THR A 197 3.94 -5.26 13.40
C THR A 197 3.32 -4.34 12.33
N ASN A 198 3.44 -3.01 12.47
CA ASN A 198 2.61 -2.06 11.72
C ASN A 198 3.39 -0.92 11.05
N LEU A 199 3.69 -1.09 9.76
CA LEU A 199 4.40 -0.09 8.96
C LEU A 199 3.48 1.08 8.56
N PHE A 200 3.67 2.23 9.22
CA PHE A 200 2.77 3.37 9.08
C PHE A 200 3.25 4.44 8.06
N LEU A 201 3.80 5.58 8.50
CA LEU A 201 3.82 6.80 7.67
C LEU A 201 4.62 6.75 6.33
N PRO A 202 5.92 6.39 6.28
CA PRO A 202 6.66 6.40 5.00
C PRO A 202 6.13 5.35 4.02
N TRP A 203 5.63 4.23 4.57
CA TRP A 203 5.03 3.15 3.82
C TRP A 203 3.78 3.62 3.07
N HIS A 204 2.83 4.22 3.79
CA HIS A 204 1.58 4.72 3.20
C HIS A 204 1.84 5.84 2.17
N ARG A 205 2.86 6.67 2.38
CA ARG A 205 3.31 7.65 1.39
C ARG A 205 3.80 7.01 0.09
N ALA A 206 4.72 6.04 0.17
CA ALA A 206 5.21 5.31 -1.00
C ALA A 206 4.10 4.51 -1.71
N TYR A 207 3.19 3.93 -0.93
CA TYR A 207 2.04 3.16 -1.39
C TYR A 207 1.06 4.01 -2.19
N LEU A 208 0.64 5.16 -1.67
CA LEU A 208 -0.23 6.10 -2.38
C LEU A 208 0.40 6.63 -3.66
N LEU A 209 1.71 6.92 -3.64
CA LEU A 209 2.45 7.36 -4.83
C LEU A 209 2.51 6.25 -5.90
N HIS A 210 2.72 5.00 -5.49
CA HIS A 210 2.73 3.86 -6.41
C HIS A 210 1.34 3.61 -7.01
N TRP A 211 0.28 3.60 -6.18
CA TRP A 211 -1.10 3.42 -6.63
C TRP A 211 -1.54 4.52 -7.60
N GLU A 212 -1.15 5.76 -7.31
CA GLU A 212 -1.38 6.91 -8.18
C GLU A 212 -0.64 6.77 -9.54
N ARG A 213 0.59 6.22 -9.57
CA ARG A 213 1.28 5.89 -10.85
C ARG A 213 0.53 4.85 -11.65
N GLU A 214 0.15 3.71 -11.06
CA GLU A 214 -0.45 2.62 -11.84
C GLU A 214 -1.84 3.00 -12.38
N ILE A 215 -2.59 3.84 -11.67
CA ILE A 215 -3.82 4.45 -12.23
C ILE A 215 -3.49 5.42 -13.39
N ARG A 216 -2.45 6.27 -13.28
CA ARG A 216 -2.00 7.13 -14.41
C ARG A 216 -1.61 6.30 -15.64
N LYS A 217 -0.86 5.20 -15.46
CA LYS A 217 -0.50 4.25 -16.54
C LYS A 217 -1.75 3.65 -17.18
N LEU A 218 -2.63 3.06 -16.39
CA LEU A 218 -3.85 2.38 -16.86
C LEU A 218 -4.81 3.31 -17.63
N THR A 219 -4.93 4.56 -17.19
CA THR A 219 -5.88 5.54 -17.74
C THR A 219 -5.32 6.39 -18.88
N GLY A 220 -3.99 6.45 -19.02
CA GLY A 220 -3.31 7.38 -19.91
C GLY A 220 -3.38 8.84 -19.47
N ASP A 221 -3.90 9.14 -18.26
CA ASP A 221 -4.01 10.49 -17.73
C ASP A 221 -2.88 10.81 -16.73
N PRO A 222 -1.77 11.45 -17.16
CA PRO A 222 -0.68 11.81 -16.27
C PRO A 222 -1.06 12.93 -15.26
N THR A 223 -2.23 13.56 -15.42
CA THR A 223 -2.72 14.62 -14.52
C THR A 223 -3.57 14.09 -13.37
N PHE A 224 -3.95 12.81 -13.40
CA PHE A 224 -4.67 12.19 -12.29
C PHE A 224 -3.88 12.31 -10.99
N SER A 225 -4.57 12.54 -9.88
CA SER A 225 -4.00 12.55 -8.53
C SER A 225 -5.08 12.11 -7.54
N ILE A 226 -4.70 11.37 -6.51
CA ILE A 226 -5.64 10.87 -5.51
C ILE A 226 -6.06 12.04 -4.58
N PRO A 227 -7.35 12.40 -4.52
CA PRO A 227 -7.83 13.47 -3.65
C PRO A 227 -7.97 12.98 -2.21
N TYR A 228 -8.02 13.91 -1.25
CA TYR A 228 -8.16 13.62 0.17
C TYR A 228 -9.57 13.94 0.68
N TRP A 229 -10.00 13.23 1.73
CA TRP A 229 -11.17 13.60 2.54
C TRP A 229 -10.67 14.34 3.78
N ASP A 230 -10.98 15.63 3.88
CA ASP A 230 -10.75 16.40 5.10
C ASP A 230 -11.86 16.05 6.11
N TRP A 231 -11.60 15.05 6.95
CA TRP A 231 -12.57 14.50 7.92
C TRP A 231 -12.63 15.30 9.24
N ARG A 232 -11.90 16.42 9.35
CA ARG A 232 -11.88 17.23 10.57
C ARG A 232 -13.25 17.82 10.85
N ASP A 233 -13.68 17.69 12.10
CA ASP A 233 -14.95 18.26 12.61
C ASP A 233 -16.21 17.70 11.90
N ALA A 234 -16.05 16.68 11.05
CA ALA A 234 -17.13 16.01 10.34
C ALA A 234 -18.10 15.34 11.33
N GLN A 235 -19.39 15.40 11.01
CA GLN A 235 -20.46 14.83 11.84
C GLN A 235 -20.93 13.44 11.33
N GLY A 236 -20.41 13.02 10.18
CA GLY A 236 -20.79 11.78 9.50
C GLY A 236 -19.75 11.38 8.45
N CYS A 237 -20.15 10.55 7.48
CA CYS A 237 -19.33 10.24 6.31
C CYS A 237 -19.72 11.13 5.13
N ASP A 238 -19.13 12.32 5.00
CA ASP A 238 -19.52 13.30 3.97
C ASP A 238 -19.23 12.80 2.53
N VAL A 239 -18.34 11.82 2.41
CA VAL A 239 -17.98 11.16 1.14
C VAL A 239 -18.84 9.92 0.84
N CYS A 240 -19.71 9.48 1.76
CA CYS A 240 -20.59 8.34 1.57
C CYS A 240 -21.87 8.75 0.81
N THR A 241 -21.72 9.13 -0.46
CA THR A 241 -22.81 9.45 -1.39
C THR A 241 -22.60 8.72 -2.70
N ASP A 242 -23.66 8.48 -3.48
CA ASP A 242 -23.55 7.73 -4.74
C ASP A 242 -22.87 8.52 -5.88
N GLU A 243 -22.69 9.84 -5.74
CA GLU A 243 -21.76 10.63 -6.59
C GLU A 243 -20.28 10.45 -6.21
N LEU A 244 -20.00 9.93 -5.01
CA LEU A 244 -18.67 9.73 -4.43
C LEU A 244 -18.49 8.25 -4.05
N MET A 245 -18.18 7.93 -2.79
CA MET A 245 -17.73 6.59 -2.36
C MET A 245 -18.87 5.61 -2.02
N GLY A 246 -20.10 5.95 -2.40
CA GLY A 246 -21.32 5.18 -2.18
C GLY A 246 -22.01 5.50 -0.86
N ALA A 247 -23.32 5.73 -0.92
CA ALA A 247 -24.19 5.85 0.23
C ALA A 247 -24.42 4.50 0.92
N GLN A 248 -25.03 4.50 2.10
CA GLN A 248 -25.52 3.26 2.73
C GLN A 248 -26.76 2.73 1.98
N SER A 249 -26.90 1.41 1.90
CA SER A 249 -28.08 0.77 1.32
C SER A 249 -29.32 1.00 2.19
N PRO A 250 -30.47 1.42 1.61
CA PRO A 250 -31.73 1.53 2.35
C PRO A 250 -32.31 0.18 2.82
N GLN A 251 -31.78 -0.95 2.32
CA GLN A 251 -32.27 -2.30 2.67
C GLN A 251 -31.49 -2.95 3.83
N ASP A 252 -30.18 -2.71 3.91
CA ASP A 252 -29.33 -3.02 5.08
C ASP A 252 -28.20 -1.99 5.13
N PRO A 253 -28.12 -1.15 6.18
CA PRO A 253 -27.15 -0.06 6.30
C PRO A 253 -25.69 -0.53 6.42
N SER A 254 -25.44 -1.83 6.43
CA SER A 254 -24.12 -2.48 6.44
C SER A 254 -23.52 -2.72 5.04
N PHE A 255 -24.29 -2.47 3.98
CA PHE A 255 -23.83 -2.49 2.59
C PHE A 255 -23.93 -1.11 1.95
N LEU A 256 -23.28 -0.94 0.79
CA LEU A 256 -23.37 0.25 -0.04
C LEU A 256 -24.66 0.23 -0.90
N SER A 257 -25.20 1.42 -1.20
CA SER A 257 -26.33 1.64 -2.08
C SER A 257 -26.09 1.04 -3.48
N PRO A 258 -27.08 0.31 -4.07
CA PRO A 258 -27.03 -0.14 -5.47
C PRO A 258 -26.85 0.98 -6.51
N GLY A 259 -27.07 2.25 -6.14
CA GLY A 259 -26.79 3.40 -7.00
C GLY A 259 -25.30 3.68 -7.21
N SER A 260 -24.42 3.15 -6.36
CA SER A 260 -22.96 3.30 -6.49
C SER A 260 -22.29 2.07 -7.10
N VAL A 261 -21.33 2.29 -8.01
CA VAL A 261 -20.52 1.20 -8.61
C VAL A 261 -19.81 0.33 -7.56
N PHE A 262 -19.45 0.91 -6.41
CA PHE A 262 -18.75 0.25 -5.32
C PHE A 262 -19.61 -0.81 -4.60
N SER A 263 -20.94 -0.79 -4.75
CA SER A 263 -21.82 -1.86 -4.23
C SER A 263 -21.62 -3.20 -4.94
N SER A 264 -21.14 -3.19 -6.19
CA SER A 264 -20.82 -4.40 -6.95
C SER A 264 -19.45 -5.01 -6.58
N TRP A 265 -18.59 -4.27 -5.89
CA TRP A 265 -17.21 -4.66 -5.64
C TRP A 265 -17.12 -5.86 -4.68
N LYS A 266 -16.20 -6.77 -4.99
CA LYS A 266 -15.81 -7.88 -4.11
C LYS A 266 -14.52 -7.58 -3.37
N THR A 267 -14.45 -8.01 -2.12
CA THR A 267 -13.24 -7.94 -1.30
C THR A 267 -12.23 -9.01 -1.72
N LEU A 268 -10.97 -8.73 -1.39
CA LEU A 268 -9.82 -9.62 -1.48
C LEU A 268 -9.16 -9.65 -0.08
N CYS A 269 -8.72 -10.82 0.37
CA CYS A 269 -7.94 -10.99 1.61
C CYS A 269 -8.62 -10.41 2.88
N SER A 270 -9.95 -10.55 2.98
CA SER A 270 -10.78 -9.92 4.00
C SER A 270 -11.17 -10.79 5.20
N THR A 271 -10.73 -12.05 5.25
CA THR A 271 -10.89 -12.95 6.41
C THR A 271 -9.53 -13.28 7.06
N PRO A 272 -8.78 -12.29 7.60
CA PRO A 272 -7.40 -12.47 8.07
C PRO A 272 -7.25 -13.52 9.19
N GLU A 273 -8.29 -13.72 10.00
CA GLU A 273 -8.29 -14.74 11.06
C GLU A 273 -8.20 -16.17 10.51
N ASP A 274 -8.81 -16.48 9.35
CA ASP A 274 -8.73 -17.81 8.75
C ASP A 274 -7.31 -18.14 8.28
N TYR A 275 -6.70 -17.25 7.49
CA TYR A 275 -5.35 -17.49 6.98
C TYR A 275 -4.31 -17.50 8.13
N ASN A 276 -4.47 -16.62 9.13
CA ASN A 276 -3.65 -16.62 10.34
C ASN A 276 -3.75 -17.94 11.12
N ASN A 277 -4.98 -18.45 11.35
CA ASN A 277 -5.20 -19.72 12.07
C ASN A 277 -4.67 -20.93 11.30
N ARG A 278 -4.69 -20.87 9.95
CA ARG A 278 -4.20 -21.92 9.06
C ARG A 278 -2.70 -21.83 8.73
N GLY A 279 -2.04 -20.71 9.04
CA GLY A 279 -0.64 -20.46 8.73
C GLY A 279 -0.34 -20.17 7.26
N VAL A 280 -1.32 -19.74 6.46
CA VAL A 280 -1.21 -19.57 4.99
C VAL A 280 -1.38 -18.11 4.55
N LEU A 281 -1.02 -17.83 3.30
CA LEU A 281 -1.44 -16.58 2.64
C LEU A 281 -2.90 -16.62 2.17
N CYS A 282 -3.45 -15.42 1.97
CA CYS A 282 -4.66 -15.21 1.17
C CYS A 282 -4.47 -15.79 -0.25
N ASP A 283 -5.43 -16.58 -0.73
CA ASP A 283 -5.38 -17.24 -2.05
C ASP A 283 -5.72 -16.31 -3.24
N ALA A 284 -5.88 -15.01 -2.95
CA ALA A 284 -6.21 -13.94 -3.88
C ALA A 284 -7.51 -14.15 -4.69
N ARG A 285 -8.47 -14.91 -4.17
CA ARG A 285 -9.82 -14.99 -4.75
C ARG A 285 -10.72 -13.87 -4.25
N GLN A 286 -11.78 -13.61 -5.01
CA GLN A 286 -12.85 -12.68 -4.61
C GLN A 286 -13.74 -13.31 -3.54
N GLU A 287 -14.02 -12.54 -2.48
CA GLU A 287 -14.74 -13.01 -1.29
C GLU A 287 -16.12 -12.33 -1.16
N GLY A 288 -16.36 -11.60 -0.06
CA GLY A 288 -17.60 -10.89 0.20
C GLY A 288 -17.77 -9.62 -0.64
N PRO A 289 -18.94 -8.96 -0.59
CA PRO A 289 -19.05 -7.56 -1.00
C PRO A 289 -18.44 -6.62 0.04
N LEU A 290 -18.18 -5.36 -0.34
CA LEU A 290 -17.80 -4.31 0.63
C LEU A 290 -18.84 -4.16 1.75
N ARG A 291 -18.35 -3.97 2.98
CA ARG A 291 -19.15 -3.70 4.18
C ARG A 291 -18.78 -2.34 4.76
N ARG A 292 -19.78 -1.51 5.06
CA ARG A 292 -19.58 -0.18 5.66
C ARG A 292 -20.86 0.26 6.37
N ASN A 293 -20.76 0.68 7.64
CA ASN A 293 -21.91 1.15 8.42
C ASN A 293 -21.52 2.39 9.28
N PRO A 294 -21.21 3.54 8.65
CA PRO A 294 -20.62 4.69 9.33
C PRO A 294 -21.46 5.20 10.51
N GLY A 295 -20.80 5.55 11.61
CA GLY A 295 -21.48 6.06 12.81
C GLY A 295 -22.06 5.00 13.75
N ASN A 296 -22.20 3.75 13.31
CA ASN A 296 -22.61 2.58 14.12
C ASN A 296 -21.40 1.83 14.74
N HIS A 297 -20.26 2.52 14.89
CA HIS A 297 -19.00 1.97 15.40
C HIS A 297 -19.02 1.78 16.92
N ASN A 298 -18.02 1.05 17.45
CA ASN A 298 -17.83 0.88 18.88
C ASN A 298 -17.44 2.21 19.56
N ARG A 299 -18.43 2.88 20.18
CA ARG A 299 -18.25 4.17 20.88
C ARG A 299 -17.42 4.11 22.16
N ASN A 300 -17.02 2.93 22.61
CA ASN A 300 -16.03 2.78 23.67
C ASN A 300 -14.58 2.84 23.15
N LEU A 301 -14.35 2.64 21.86
CA LEU A 301 -13.05 2.85 21.21
C LEU A 301 -12.95 4.26 20.60
N VAL A 302 -13.95 4.67 19.83
CA VAL A 302 -14.01 5.99 19.16
C VAL A 302 -15.20 6.77 19.68
N GLU A 303 -14.96 7.83 20.47
CA GLU A 303 -16.03 8.65 21.05
C GLU A 303 -16.74 9.52 19.98
N ARG A 304 -15.94 10.10 19.08
CA ARG A 304 -16.35 11.00 17.99
C ARG A 304 -15.29 10.97 16.88
N LEU A 305 -15.62 11.50 15.71
CA LEU A 305 -14.62 11.85 14.68
C LEU A 305 -13.64 12.91 15.21
N PRO A 306 -12.38 12.97 14.71
CA PRO A 306 -11.38 13.89 15.23
C PRO A 306 -11.59 15.33 14.73
N THR A 307 -11.25 16.31 15.56
CA THR A 307 -11.49 17.74 15.31
C THR A 307 -10.28 18.44 14.71
N SER A 308 -10.46 19.67 14.23
CA SER A 308 -9.33 20.55 13.89
C SER A 308 -8.40 20.82 15.08
N ALA A 309 -8.90 20.76 16.32
CA ALA A 309 -8.06 20.87 17.51
C ALA A 309 -7.17 19.62 17.72
N ASP A 310 -7.72 18.41 17.57
CA ASP A 310 -6.97 17.17 17.66
C ASP A 310 -5.85 17.11 16.59
N VAL A 311 -6.16 17.56 15.36
CA VAL A 311 -5.18 17.63 14.26
C VAL A 311 -4.13 18.72 14.49
N ALA A 312 -4.52 19.90 14.98
CA ALA A 312 -3.59 20.99 15.29
C ALA A 312 -2.62 20.63 16.43
N PHE A 313 -3.11 19.97 17.48
CA PHE A 313 -2.25 19.41 18.53
C PHE A 313 -1.29 18.37 17.97
N THR A 314 -1.79 17.41 17.19
CA THR A 314 -0.93 16.35 16.61
C THR A 314 0.17 16.94 15.74
N LEU A 315 -0.14 17.93 14.89
CA LEU A 315 0.83 18.66 14.05
C LEU A 315 1.81 19.56 14.84
N SER A 316 1.58 19.78 16.13
CA SER A 316 2.51 20.52 17.01
C SER A 316 3.60 19.64 17.65
N LEU A 317 3.45 18.31 17.58
CA LEU A 317 4.44 17.36 18.10
C LEU A 317 5.71 17.42 17.26
N THR A 318 6.81 17.87 17.88
CA THR A 318 8.09 18.13 17.19
C THR A 318 8.92 16.88 16.92
N GLN A 319 8.69 15.80 17.67
CA GLN A 319 9.39 14.53 17.51
C GLN A 319 8.58 13.59 16.62
N TYR A 320 9.18 13.09 15.52
CA TYR A 320 8.58 12.04 14.71
C TYR A 320 8.12 10.86 15.56
N ASP A 321 9.00 10.34 16.41
CA ASP A 321 8.70 9.24 17.32
C ASP A 321 9.55 9.30 18.59
N THR A 322 9.23 8.45 19.56
CA THR A 322 9.91 8.37 20.87
C THR A 322 9.94 6.94 21.41
N GLY A 323 10.84 6.68 22.36
CA GLY A 323 10.91 5.39 23.07
C GLY A 323 11.13 4.20 22.11
N ALA A 324 10.37 3.13 22.32
CA ALA A 324 10.44 1.90 21.53
C ALA A 324 9.68 1.96 20.18
N MET A 325 9.24 3.14 19.74
CA MET A 325 8.45 3.36 18.51
C MET A 325 7.22 2.45 18.38
N ASP A 326 6.51 2.25 19.49
CA ASP A 326 5.32 1.41 19.58
C ASP A 326 4.10 2.22 20.07
N ARG A 327 3.06 1.54 20.55
CA ARG A 327 1.83 2.19 21.04
C ARG A 327 2.02 2.99 22.33
N SER A 328 3.08 2.73 23.09
CA SER A 328 3.40 3.40 24.36
C SER A 328 4.16 4.72 24.20
N SER A 329 4.66 5.02 23.00
CA SER A 329 5.48 6.21 22.69
C SER A 329 4.76 7.52 23.03
N ASN A 330 5.19 8.18 24.11
CA ASN A 330 4.69 9.47 24.58
C ASN A 330 5.30 10.63 23.77
N MET A 331 4.51 11.68 23.48
CA MET A 331 4.90 12.85 22.68
C MET A 331 5.41 12.51 21.26
N SER A 332 4.99 11.36 20.73
CA SER A 332 5.36 10.86 19.39
C SER A 332 4.33 11.31 18.35
N PHE A 333 4.77 12.06 17.34
CA PHE A 333 3.92 12.43 16.20
C PHE A 333 3.31 11.21 15.53
N ARG A 334 4.14 10.19 15.23
CA ARG A 334 3.73 8.93 14.60
C ARG A 334 2.65 8.24 15.42
N ASN A 335 2.86 8.08 16.73
CA ASN A 335 1.92 7.36 17.60
C ASN A 335 0.57 8.08 17.73
N THR A 336 0.60 9.41 17.85
CA THR A 336 -0.62 10.23 17.95
C THR A 336 -1.38 10.30 16.62
N VAL A 337 -0.71 10.48 15.48
CA VAL A 337 -1.39 10.54 14.17
C VAL A 337 -1.88 9.17 13.71
N GLU A 338 -1.22 8.07 14.09
CA GLU A 338 -1.67 6.69 13.91
C GLU A 338 -2.95 6.40 14.70
N GLY A 339 -3.13 7.08 15.84
CA GLY A 339 -4.33 7.05 16.67
C GLY A 339 -4.22 6.28 17.98
N PHE A 340 -3.01 5.83 18.36
CA PHE A 340 -2.74 5.14 19.63
C PHE A 340 -2.23 6.08 20.75
N GLY A 341 -1.69 7.25 20.37
CA GLY A 341 -1.47 8.37 21.29
C GLY A 341 -2.70 9.28 21.37
N ASP A 342 -2.98 9.83 22.55
CA ASP A 342 -4.08 10.79 22.77
C ASP A 342 -3.77 12.15 22.09
N PRO A 343 -4.58 12.62 21.12
CA PRO A 343 -4.36 13.89 20.42
C PRO A 343 -4.75 15.14 21.23
N LYS A 344 -4.91 15.03 22.56
CA LYS A 344 -5.06 16.15 23.49
C LYS A 344 -3.90 16.28 24.49
N THR A 345 -3.19 15.18 24.76
CA THR A 345 -2.11 15.13 25.78
C THR A 345 -0.79 14.59 25.25
N GLY A 346 -0.78 13.93 24.10
CA GLY A 346 0.38 13.27 23.51
C GLY A 346 0.78 11.96 24.21
N LEU A 347 0.02 11.49 25.21
CA LEU A 347 0.34 10.26 25.93
C LEU A 347 0.00 9.03 25.09
N GLY A 348 0.92 8.06 25.08
CA GLY A 348 0.74 6.74 24.45
C GLY A 348 -0.17 5.82 25.26
N ASN A 349 -0.44 4.63 24.71
CA ASN A 349 -1.37 3.63 25.26
C ASN A 349 -2.76 4.20 25.57
N SER A 350 -3.26 5.11 24.72
CA SER A 350 -4.61 5.64 24.83
C SER A 350 -5.64 4.51 24.77
N SER A 351 -6.58 4.49 25.72
CA SER A 351 -7.73 3.58 25.70
C SER A 351 -8.76 3.94 24.63
N ARG A 352 -8.63 5.12 24.00
CA ARG A 352 -9.45 5.60 22.89
C ARG A 352 -8.61 5.77 21.62
N LEU A 353 -9.17 5.38 20.49
CA LEU A 353 -8.53 5.52 19.19
C LEU A 353 -8.82 6.90 18.59
N GLY A 354 -7.75 7.65 18.29
CA GLY A 354 -7.80 8.98 17.69
C GLY A 354 -7.46 8.98 16.19
N MET A 355 -7.42 10.18 15.60
CA MET A 355 -6.77 10.47 14.31
C MET A 355 -7.04 9.41 13.21
N HIS A 356 -6.01 8.72 12.69
CA HIS A 356 -6.15 7.67 11.67
C HIS A 356 -7.05 6.51 12.12
N ALA A 357 -6.72 5.86 13.24
CA ALA A 357 -7.47 4.70 13.74
C ALA A 357 -8.94 5.02 14.02
N ALA A 358 -9.26 6.26 14.38
CA ALA A 358 -10.64 6.72 14.56
C ALA A 358 -11.49 6.58 13.28
N ILE A 359 -10.94 6.91 12.10
CA ILE A 359 -11.68 6.83 10.83
C ILE A 359 -11.89 5.37 10.40
N HIS A 360 -10.85 4.54 10.52
CA HIS A 360 -10.92 3.11 10.24
C HIS A 360 -12.03 2.41 11.07
N VAL A 361 -12.12 2.71 12.36
CA VAL A 361 -13.17 2.17 13.23
C VAL A 361 -14.53 2.85 12.99
N PHE A 362 -14.56 4.17 12.74
CA PHE A 362 -15.80 4.94 12.53
C PHE A 362 -16.68 4.38 11.41
N LEU A 363 -16.06 3.92 10.32
CA LEU A 363 -16.71 3.40 9.12
C LEU A 363 -17.33 2.00 9.30
N ASN A 364 -16.98 1.31 10.40
CA ASN A 364 -17.59 0.07 10.89
C ASN A 364 -17.90 -0.97 9.80
N GLY A 365 -16.85 -1.67 9.34
CA GLY A 365 -16.95 -2.65 8.27
C GLY A 365 -15.58 -3.04 7.73
N THR A 366 -15.44 -3.14 6.41
CA THR A 366 -14.20 -3.51 5.72
C THR A 366 -13.02 -2.61 6.13
N MET A 367 -13.24 -1.29 6.26
CA MET A 367 -12.24 -0.34 6.76
C MET A 367 -11.75 -0.61 8.19
N SER A 368 -12.51 -1.33 9.00
CA SER A 368 -12.20 -1.54 10.43
C SER A 368 -11.30 -2.76 10.67
N SER A 369 -11.12 -3.63 9.68
CA SER A 369 -10.02 -4.61 9.66
C SER A 369 -8.79 -3.95 9.05
N VAL A 370 -7.64 -3.99 9.74
CA VAL A 370 -6.37 -3.46 9.21
C VAL A 370 -6.07 -4.10 7.86
N GLN A 371 -6.01 -5.43 7.83
CA GLN A 371 -5.63 -6.20 6.64
C GLN A 371 -6.58 -5.95 5.45
N ALA A 372 -7.89 -5.91 5.71
CA ALA A 372 -8.90 -5.77 4.66
C ALA A 372 -9.14 -4.32 4.21
N SER A 373 -8.73 -3.31 4.99
CA SER A 373 -9.21 -1.92 4.84
C SER A 373 -9.05 -1.31 3.44
N ALA A 374 -7.92 -1.56 2.77
CA ALA A 374 -7.63 -1.06 1.42
C ALA A 374 -8.65 -1.47 0.34
N ASN A 375 -9.49 -2.49 0.57
CA ASN A 375 -10.60 -2.85 -0.31
C ASN A 375 -11.62 -1.71 -0.48
N ASP A 376 -11.85 -0.89 0.56
CA ASP A 376 -12.79 0.22 0.52
C ASP A 376 -12.12 1.47 -0.10
N PRO A 377 -12.69 2.09 -1.14
CA PRO A 377 -12.09 3.26 -1.79
C PRO A 377 -11.96 4.49 -0.88
N ILE A 378 -12.64 4.54 0.28
CA ILE A 378 -12.41 5.59 1.29
C ILE A 378 -10.99 5.50 1.87
N PHE A 379 -10.34 4.33 1.86
CA PHE A 379 -8.94 4.17 2.27
C PHE A 379 -8.03 5.20 1.59
N LEU A 380 -8.16 5.36 0.27
CA LEU A 380 -7.35 6.28 -0.53
C LEU A 380 -7.53 7.74 -0.10
N LEU A 381 -8.77 8.14 0.19
CA LEU A 381 -9.12 9.49 0.62
C LEU A 381 -8.65 9.78 2.05
N HIS A 382 -8.70 8.76 2.91
CA HIS A 382 -8.27 8.83 4.30
C HIS A 382 -6.74 8.92 4.39
N HIS A 383 -6.02 8.00 3.74
CA HIS A 383 -4.56 7.95 3.80
C HIS A 383 -3.89 9.11 3.09
N THR A 384 -4.46 9.65 2.00
CA THR A 384 -3.97 10.92 1.45
C THR A 384 -4.17 12.10 2.40
N PHE A 385 -5.16 12.09 3.30
CA PHE A 385 -5.25 13.08 4.36
C PHE A 385 -4.23 12.86 5.48
N VAL A 386 -3.94 11.60 5.85
CA VAL A 386 -2.94 11.24 6.88
C VAL A 386 -1.50 11.55 6.43
N ASP A 387 -1.18 11.37 5.14
CA ASP A 387 0.10 11.73 4.52
C ASP A 387 0.39 13.26 4.55
N ARG A 388 -0.64 14.07 4.77
CA ARG A 388 -0.57 15.53 4.71
C ARG A 388 0.28 16.12 5.85
N ARG A 389 1.18 17.04 5.48
CA ARG A 389 1.90 17.98 6.38
C ARG A 389 2.92 17.35 7.36
N HIS A 390 3.35 16.10 7.17
CA HIS A 390 4.58 15.64 7.83
C HIS A 390 5.84 16.17 7.10
N ARG A 391 6.59 17.07 7.76
CA ARG A 391 7.86 17.66 7.28
C ARG A 391 8.98 17.57 8.36
N PRO A 392 9.36 16.37 8.79
CA PRO A 392 10.47 16.15 9.71
C PRO A 392 11.83 16.41 9.01
N PRO A 393 12.92 16.68 9.75
CA PRO A 393 14.26 16.49 9.21
C PRO A 393 14.56 14.99 9.05
N PRO A 394 15.26 14.54 7.99
CA PRO A 394 15.57 13.12 7.81
C PRO A 394 16.32 12.45 8.97
N SER A 395 17.02 13.24 9.79
CA SER A 395 17.72 12.80 11.02
C SER A 395 16.81 12.47 12.21
N GLN A 396 15.49 12.61 12.08
CA GLN A 396 14.52 12.12 13.08
C GLN A 396 14.01 10.70 12.80
N TYR A 397 14.36 10.11 11.65
CA TYR A 397 14.03 8.71 11.38
C TYR A 397 15.04 7.79 12.10
N PRO A 398 14.63 6.64 12.66
CA PRO A 398 15.55 5.68 13.27
C PRO A 398 16.55 5.13 12.24
N ASP A 399 17.78 4.92 12.69
CA ASP A 399 18.81 4.17 11.96
C ASP A 399 18.87 2.71 12.41
N SER A 400 18.58 2.45 13.69
CA SER A 400 18.56 1.15 14.36
C SER A 400 17.47 1.08 15.43
N ASP A 401 17.23 -0.12 15.96
CA ASP A 401 16.42 -0.43 17.15
C ASP A 401 14.91 -0.11 17.07
N ALA A 402 14.42 0.32 15.91
CA ALA A 402 12.98 0.39 15.62
C ALA A 402 12.40 -1.01 15.35
N PRO A 403 11.06 -1.21 15.48
CA PRO A 403 10.41 -2.49 15.15
C PRO A 403 10.81 -3.02 13.77
N ILE A 404 10.91 -4.35 13.61
CA ILE A 404 11.41 -4.97 12.37
C ILE A 404 10.72 -4.40 11.12
N GLY A 405 11.54 -3.96 10.16
CA GLY A 405 11.07 -3.26 8.96
C GLY A 405 11.02 -1.74 9.04
N HIS A 406 11.12 -1.13 10.24
CA HIS A 406 11.00 0.32 10.44
C HIS A 406 12.33 1.09 10.46
N ASN A 407 13.48 0.41 10.52
CA ASN A 407 14.77 1.10 10.46
C ASN A 407 14.97 1.81 9.10
N GLY A 408 15.64 2.96 9.08
CA GLY A 408 15.75 3.83 7.90
C GLY A 408 16.35 3.19 6.66
N GLY A 409 17.21 2.18 6.84
CA GLY A 409 17.83 1.40 5.77
C GLY A 409 17.04 0.16 5.31
N TYR A 410 15.90 -0.17 5.93
CA TYR A 410 15.06 -1.28 5.46
C TYR A 410 14.34 -0.91 4.15
N HIS A 411 14.22 -1.89 3.26
CA HIS A 411 13.29 -1.83 2.15
C HIS A 411 11.87 -2.09 2.64
N MET A 412 10.93 -1.26 2.21
CA MET A 412 9.52 -1.38 2.58
C MET A 412 8.89 -2.60 1.90
N VAL A 413 8.18 -3.41 2.69
CA VAL A 413 7.57 -4.68 2.27
C VAL A 413 6.16 -4.42 1.70
N PRO A 414 5.72 -4.98 0.56
CA PRO A 414 6.44 -5.82 -0.39
C PRO A 414 6.81 -5.04 -1.68
N PHE A 415 7.37 -3.84 -1.57
CA PHE A 415 7.67 -3.03 -2.77
C PHE A 415 8.77 -3.67 -3.62
N LEU A 416 8.50 -3.80 -4.93
CA LEU A 416 9.47 -4.08 -5.98
C LEU A 416 9.09 -3.18 -7.17
N PRO A 417 9.93 -2.24 -7.64
CA PRO A 417 11.32 -1.98 -7.23
C PRO A 417 11.44 -1.55 -5.75
N LEU A 418 12.62 -1.78 -5.18
CA LEU A 418 12.87 -1.56 -3.76
C LEU A 418 12.83 -0.07 -3.38
N HIS A 419 12.32 0.21 -2.18
CA HIS A 419 12.10 1.55 -1.64
C HIS A 419 12.55 1.57 -0.18
N ARG A 420 13.58 2.35 0.19
CA ARG A 420 14.01 2.43 1.60
C ARG A 420 13.11 3.40 2.38
N ASN A 421 12.86 3.12 3.66
CA ASN A 421 12.04 3.99 4.51
C ASN A 421 12.48 5.46 4.47
N ARG A 422 13.81 5.70 4.55
CA ARG A 422 14.40 7.05 4.59
C ARG A 422 14.19 7.85 3.29
N ASP A 423 14.12 7.17 2.14
CA ASP A 423 13.96 7.82 0.83
C ASP A 423 12.60 8.53 0.68
N TYR A 424 11.60 8.08 1.45
CA TYR A 424 10.24 8.65 1.46
C TYR A 424 9.97 9.54 2.68
N PHE A 425 10.91 9.59 3.63
CA PHE A 425 10.89 10.47 4.80
C PHE A 425 11.42 11.88 4.48
N ILE A 426 10.98 12.41 3.34
CA ILE A 426 11.33 13.72 2.77
C ILE A 426 10.03 14.54 2.55
N SER A 427 10.13 15.76 2.00
CA SER A 427 8.91 16.55 1.73
C SER A 427 8.13 15.99 0.53
N SER A 428 6.80 16.15 0.53
CA SER A 428 5.96 15.78 -0.62
C SER A 428 6.40 16.48 -1.90
N LYS A 429 6.89 17.73 -1.79
CA LYS A 429 7.37 18.54 -2.91
C LYS A 429 8.59 17.91 -3.60
N ASP A 430 9.45 17.27 -2.83
CA ASP A 430 10.64 16.55 -3.35
C ASP A 430 10.26 15.25 -4.05
N LEU A 431 9.14 14.64 -3.64
CA LEU A 431 8.44 13.55 -4.32
C LEU A 431 7.49 14.04 -5.43
N GLY A 432 7.47 15.34 -5.73
CA GLY A 432 6.72 15.93 -6.85
C GLY A 432 5.22 16.09 -6.64
N TYR A 433 4.74 16.23 -5.41
CA TYR A 433 3.34 16.55 -5.14
C TYR A 433 3.16 17.52 -3.97
N GLU A 434 2.13 18.34 -4.06
CA GLU A 434 1.63 19.13 -2.93
C GLU A 434 0.14 18.90 -2.73
N TYR A 435 -0.34 19.35 -1.57
CA TYR A 435 -1.75 19.40 -1.25
C TYR A 435 -2.26 20.79 -1.59
N SER A 436 -3.47 20.89 -2.15
CA SER A 436 -4.16 22.18 -2.16
C SER A 436 -4.24 22.68 -0.72
N ASN A 437 -3.64 23.83 -0.45
CA ASN A 437 -3.70 24.43 0.88
C ASN A 437 -5.15 24.56 1.33
N LEU A 438 -5.34 24.61 2.65
CA LEU A 438 -6.45 25.41 3.14
C LEU A 438 -6.13 26.85 2.70
N LEU A 439 -6.90 27.32 1.73
CA LEU A 439 -7.27 28.72 1.78
C LEU A 439 -8.04 28.84 3.11
N ASP A 440 -7.55 29.73 3.97
CA ASP A 440 -7.88 29.92 5.40
C ASP A 440 -7.05 29.09 6.41
N ALA A 441 -6.13 29.82 7.08
CA ALA A 441 -5.46 29.59 8.37
C ALA A 441 -4.81 28.21 8.68
#